data_AF-A0A2T6CEB6-F1
#
_entry.id   AF-A0A2T6CEB6-F1
#
_cell.length_a   1.000
_cell.length_b   1.000
_cell.length_c   1.000
_cell.angle_alpha   90.00
_cell.angle_beta   90.00
_cell.angle_gamma   90.00
#
_symmetry.space_group_name_H-M   'P 1'
#
loop_
_entity.id
_entity.type
_entity.pdbx_description
1 polymer ?
#
loop_
_entity_poly.entity_id
_entity_poly.type
_entity_poly.pdbx_seq_one_letter_code
_entity_poly.pdbx_strand_id
1 'polypeptide(L)'
;MKKIIMSAAMMVALAACVGSNAPTASAPSLNPKSKISILFQDFPAGTECSVTLPSGRLQTPAVPGKIDYPAANAKAPVRCKSPDGATYAVDVQSVLPAGEFRVAGLTAYGTGLIVSTVSAGDLLRFQNENGVTRRK
;
A
#
# COMPACT_ATOMS: atom_id res chain seq x y z
N MET A 1 54.22 -0.54 -36.20
CA MET A 1 53.48 0.43 -37.04
C MET A 1 52.09 -0.15 -37.35
N LYS A 2 51.08 0.72 -37.48
CA LYS A 2 49.60 0.49 -37.54
C LYS A 2 48.97 0.14 -36.17
N LYS A 3 48.43 1.10 -35.39
CA LYS A 3 47.18 1.89 -35.55
C LYS A 3 45.97 1.01 -35.89
N ILE A 4 45.00 0.92 -34.97
CA ILE A 4 43.63 1.48 -35.11
C ILE A 4 43.05 1.60 -33.70
N ILE A 5 42.73 2.83 -33.33
CA ILE A 5 41.86 3.21 -32.21
C ILE A 5 40.45 3.16 -32.77
N MET A 6 39.53 2.46 -32.10
CA MET A 6 38.10 2.67 -32.34
C MET A 6 37.35 2.60 -31.02
N SER A 7 36.84 3.77 -30.66
CA SER A 7 35.94 4.04 -29.55
C SER A 7 34.67 3.19 -29.67
N ALA A 8 34.27 2.58 -28.57
CA ALA A 8 32.87 2.22 -28.34
C ALA A 8 32.50 2.71 -26.94
N ALA A 9 31.83 3.85 -26.91
CA ALA A 9 31.14 4.33 -25.73
C ALA A 9 30.13 3.25 -25.32
N MET A 10 30.42 2.54 -24.23
CA MET A 10 29.51 1.58 -23.66
C MET A 10 28.39 2.38 -22.97
N MET A 11 27.35 2.69 -23.74
CA MET A 11 26.07 3.11 -23.20
C MET A 11 25.57 1.97 -22.31
N VAL A 12 25.74 2.11 -20.99
CA VAL A 12 25.06 1.27 -20.03
C VAL A 12 23.59 1.65 -20.08
N ALA A 13 22.84 0.92 -20.92
CA ALA A 13 21.41 1.04 -20.99
C ALA A 13 20.82 0.66 -19.62
N LEU A 14 20.25 1.64 -18.91
CA LEU A 14 19.27 1.41 -17.86
C LEU A 14 18.01 0.82 -18.52
N ALA A 15 18.01 -0.49 -18.73
CA ALA A 15 16.85 -1.21 -19.23
C ALA A 15 16.19 -1.99 -18.10
N ALA A 16 14.98 -1.53 -17.76
CA ALA A 16 13.86 -2.31 -17.28
C ALA A 16 13.88 -2.86 -15.83
N CYS A 17 13.60 -1.97 -14.88
CA CYS A 17 12.66 -2.29 -13.79
C CYS A 17 11.22 -2.02 -14.28
N VAL A 18 10.72 -2.78 -15.28
CA VAL A 18 9.30 -2.75 -15.66
C VAL A 18 8.76 -4.16 -15.66
N GLY A 19 8.25 -4.57 -14.50
CA GLY A 19 7.59 -5.86 -14.34
C GLY A 19 7.72 -6.35 -12.91
N SER A 20 6.94 -5.78 -12.00
CA SER A 20 6.65 -6.45 -10.74
C SER A 20 6.06 -7.82 -11.08
N ASN A 21 6.84 -8.90 -10.90
CA ASN A 21 6.41 -10.30 -11.07
C ASN A 21 5.49 -10.75 -9.93
N ALA A 22 4.57 -9.87 -9.50
CA ALA A 22 3.59 -10.24 -8.50
C ALA A 22 2.66 -11.30 -9.12
N PRO A 23 2.49 -12.48 -8.49
CA PRO A 23 1.59 -13.50 -8.98
C PRO A 23 0.18 -12.95 -9.08
N THR A 24 -0.50 -13.22 -10.18
CA THR A 24 -1.90 -12.85 -10.41
C THR A 24 -2.80 -14.09 -10.37
N ALA A 25 -3.93 -14.01 -9.66
CA ALA A 25 -4.87 -15.12 -9.52
C ALA A 25 -6.31 -14.65 -9.77
N SER A 26 -7.11 -15.44 -10.51
CA SER A 26 -8.51 -15.09 -10.82
C SER A 26 -9.46 -15.44 -9.65
N ALA A 27 -10.29 -14.51 -9.18
CA ALA A 27 -11.23 -14.68 -8.06
C ALA A 27 -12.69 -14.31 -8.42
N PRO A 28 -13.40 -15.19 -9.15
CA PRO A 28 -14.79 -14.94 -9.57
C PRO A 28 -15.75 -15.15 -8.38
N SER A 29 -16.07 -14.08 -7.63
CA SER A 29 -17.25 -13.97 -6.72
C SER A 29 -17.24 -12.71 -5.82
N LEU A 30 -16.32 -11.76 -6.04
CA LEU A 30 -16.18 -10.60 -5.14
C LEU A 30 -17.30 -9.56 -5.33
N ASN A 31 -17.93 -9.20 -4.20
CA ASN A 31 -19.07 -8.28 -4.05
C ASN A 31 -18.88 -6.96 -4.82
N PRO A 32 -19.91 -6.45 -5.55
CA PRO A 32 -19.83 -5.24 -6.37
C PRO A 32 -19.68 -3.93 -5.60
N LYS A 33 -19.84 -3.90 -4.27
CA LYS A 33 -19.56 -2.69 -3.48
C LYS A 33 -18.10 -2.67 -3.07
N SER A 34 -17.29 -1.87 -3.77
CA SER A 34 -15.86 -1.84 -3.54
C SER A 34 -15.47 -1.34 -2.16
N LYS A 35 -14.64 -2.10 -1.44
CA LYS A 35 -14.17 -1.77 -0.07
C LYS A 35 -12.66 -1.90 0.05
N ILE A 36 -12.11 -1.07 0.93
CA ILE A 36 -10.74 -1.15 1.43
C ILE A 36 -10.83 -1.67 2.87
N SER A 37 -10.07 -2.72 3.17
CA SER A 37 -9.93 -3.29 4.51
C SER A 37 -8.47 -3.15 4.93
N ILE A 38 -8.20 -2.41 6.01
CA ILE A 38 -6.84 -2.22 6.53
C ILE A 38 -6.73 -2.89 7.88
N LEU A 39 -5.81 -3.86 7.97
CA LEU A 39 -5.34 -4.45 9.20
C LEU A 39 -4.08 -3.71 9.66
N PHE A 40 -4.03 -3.30 10.92
CA PHE A 40 -2.86 -2.69 11.52
C PHE A 40 -2.14 -3.73 12.36
N GLN A 41 -0.83 -3.89 12.16
CA GLN A 41 0.03 -4.83 12.88
C GLN A 41 1.35 -4.17 13.28
N ASP A 42 2.00 -4.70 14.32
CA ASP A 42 3.34 -4.30 14.74
C ASP A 42 3.53 -2.79 14.99
N PHE A 43 2.47 -2.09 15.41
CA PHE A 43 2.58 -0.76 16.01
C PHE A 43 2.84 -0.90 17.52
N PRO A 44 3.40 0.13 18.18
CA PRO A 44 3.49 0.15 19.63
C PRO A 44 2.15 -0.15 20.30
N ALA A 45 2.18 -0.90 21.41
CA ALA A 45 0.96 -1.22 22.16
C ALA A 45 0.20 0.04 22.56
N GLY A 46 -1.14 0.00 22.47
CA GLY A 46 -2.01 1.16 22.73
C GLY A 46 -2.05 2.20 21.61
N THR A 47 -1.47 1.91 20.44
CA THR A 47 -1.62 2.78 19.25
C THR A 47 -3.07 2.79 18.78
N GLU A 48 -3.60 3.99 18.56
CA GLU A 48 -4.91 4.22 17.97
C GLU A 48 -4.76 4.58 16.49
N CYS A 49 -5.44 3.86 15.61
CA CYS A 49 -5.45 4.15 14.17
C CYS A 49 -6.81 4.69 13.73
N SER A 50 -6.82 5.56 12.73
CA SER A 50 -8.05 6.18 12.23
C SER A 50 -7.98 6.52 10.75
N VAL A 51 -9.16 6.56 10.13
CA VAL A 51 -9.39 7.00 8.75
C VAL A 51 -10.40 8.14 8.79
N THR A 52 -10.04 9.30 8.22
CA THR A 52 -10.95 10.45 8.15
C THR A 52 -11.68 10.45 6.81
N LEU A 53 -12.97 10.16 6.83
CA LEU A 53 -13.87 10.17 5.68
C LEU A 53 -14.67 11.48 5.64
N PRO A 54 -15.27 11.84 4.49
CA PRO A 54 -16.24 12.94 4.43
C PRO A 54 -17.43 12.77 5.38
N SER A 55 -17.82 11.52 5.65
CA SER A 55 -18.93 11.16 6.55
C SER A 55 -18.53 11.09 8.03
N GLY A 56 -17.27 11.31 8.37
CA GLY A 56 -16.77 11.23 9.75
C GLY A 56 -15.48 10.42 9.90
N ARG A 57 -15.07 10.20 11.14
CA ARG A 57 -13.83 9.49 11.47
C ARG A 57 -14.13 8.07 11.90
N LEU A 58 -13.51 7.10 11.23
CA LEU A 58 -13.45 5.71 11.70
C LEU A 58 -12.18 5.53 12.51
N GLN A 59 -12.24 4.76 13.59
CA GLN A 59 -11.08 4.50 14.43
C GLN A 59 -11.10 3.11 15.04
N THR A 60 -9.90 2.58 15.29
CA THR A 60 -9.69 1.42 16.14
C THR A 60 -8.95 1.86 17.40
N PRO A 61 -9.45 1.51 18.60
CA PRO A 61 -8.91 2.02 19.87
C PRO A 61 -7.58 1.37 20.27
N ALA A 62 -7.16 0.29 19.59
CA ALA A 62 -5.88 -0.36 19.83
C ALA A 62 -5.45 -1.18 18.60
N VAL A 63 -4.13 -1.29 18.40
CA VAL A 63 -3.49 -2.22 17.46
C VAL A 63 -3.08 -3.50 18.22
N PRO A 64 -3.26 -4.72 17.65
CA PRO A 64 -3.79 -5.02 16.32
C PRO A 64 -5.29 -4.72 16.19
N GLY A 65 -5.67 -4.14 15.05
CA GLY A 65 -7.03 -3.67 14.82
C GLY A 65 -7.31 -3.51 13.32
N LYS A 66 -8.59 -3.36 12.96
CA LYS A 66 -9.03 -3.28 11.56
C LYS A 66 -9.94 -2.09 11.33
N ILE A 67 -9.81 -1.44 10.17
CA ILE A 67 -10.78 -0.45 9.67
C ILE A 67 -11.20 -0.84 8.25
N ASP A 68 -12.52 -0.89 8.02
CA ASP A 68 -13.11 -1.09 6.70
C ASP A 68 -13.79 0.20 6.24
N TYR A 69 -13.56 0.63 4.99
CA TYR A 69 -14.22 1.81 4.44
C TYR A 69 -14.46 1.72 2.92
N PRO A 70 -15.36 2.55 2.35
CA PRO A 70 -15.67 2.51 0.93
C PRO A 70 -14.45 2.87 0.06
N ALA A 71 -14.24 2.13 -1.02
CA ALA A 71 -13.14 2.37 -1.97
C ALA A 71 -13.18 3.76 -2.62
N ALA A 72 -14.37 4.37 -2.75
CA ALA A 72 -14.53 5.75 -3.23
C ALA A 72 -13.74 6.77 -2.38
N ASN A 73 -13.40 6.42 -1.13
CA ASN A 73 -12.60 7.24 -0.24
C ASN A 73 -11.14 6.76 -0.16
N ALA A 74 -10.60 6.12 -1.21
CA ALA A 74 -9.22 5.60 -1.21
C ALA A 74 -8.14 6.63 -0.82
N LYS A 75 -8.39 7.91 -1.08
CA LYS A 75 -7.51 9.03 -0.72
C LYS A 75 -7.71 9.56 0.71
N ALA A 76 -8.59 8.95 1.49
CA ALA A 76 -8.82 9.35 2.87
C ALA A 76 -7.54 9.20 3.69
N PRO A 77 -7.15 10.21 4.49
CA PRO A 77 -5.93 10.14 5.27
C PRO A 77 -6.06 9.08 6.36
N VAL A 78 -5.09 8.17 6.41
CA VAL A 78 -4.97 7.14 7.44
C VAL A 78 -3.84 7.52 8.38
N ARG A 79 -4.16 7.66 9.67
CA ARG A 79 -3.23 8.09 10.71
C ARG A 79 -3.30 7.20 11.92
N CYS A 80 -2.15 6.87 12.48
CA CYS A 80 -2.05 6.20 13.77
C CYS A 80 -1.28 7.07 14.77
N LYS A 81 -1.71 7.08 16.03
CA LYS A 81 -1.04 7.79 17.12
C LYS A 81 -0.68 6.80 18.21
N SER A 82 0.61 6.70 18.52
CA SER A 82 1.09 5.83 19.60
C SER A 82 1.13 6.58 20.93
N PRO A 83 1.09 5.86 22.06
CA PRO A 83 1.15 6.46 23.39
C PRO A 83 2.46 7.21 23.69
N ASP A 84 3.55 6.87 22.99
CA ASP A 84 4.84 7.56 23.07
C ASP A 84 4.85 8.93 22.37
N GLY A 85 3.71 9.37 21.82
CA GLY A 85 3.55 10.64 21.11
C GLY A 85 3.85 10.58 19.61
N ALA A 86 4.39 9.47 19.10
CA ALA A 86 4.66 9.36 17.67
C ALA A 86 3.38 9.24 16.83
N THR A 87 3.44 9.78 15.61
CA THR A 87 2.36 9.71 14.63
C THR A 87 2.83 8.98 13.39
N TYR A 88 2.00 8.09 12.89
CA TYR A 88 2.23 7.35 11.65
C TYR A 88 1.23 7.81 10.59
N ALA A 89 1.71 8.04 9.38
CA ALA A 89 0.88 8.21 8.20
C ALA A 89 0.97 6.93 7.36
N VAL A 90 -0.18 6.38 6.97
CA VAL A 90 -0.27 5.19 6.11
C VAL A 90 -0.73 5.65 4.73
N ASP A 91 0.15 5.56 3.73
CA ASP A 91 -0.15 5.90 2.34
C ASP A 91 -0.83 4.73 1.64
N VAL A 92 -2.15 4.65 1.82
CA VAL A 92 -2.97 3.61 1.19
C VAL A 92 -2.93 3.69 -0.34
N GLN A 93 -2.79 4.89 -0.90
CA GLN A 93 -2.87 5.09 -2.35
C GLN A 93 -1.67 4.46 -3.06
N SER A 94 -0.53 4.35 -2.39
CA SER A 94 0.69 3.79 -3.00
C SER A 94 0.50 2.35 -3.48
N VAL A 95 -0.27 1.55 -2.73
CA VAL A 95 -0.47 0.11 -3.00
C VAL A 95 -1.79 -0.21 -3.72
N LEU A 96 -2.55 0.79 -4.12
CA LEU A 96 -3.81 0.63 -4.87
C LEU A 96 -3.58 0.82 -6.37
N PRO A 97 -4.27 0.06 -7.23
CA PRO A 97 -4.21 0.28 -8.68
C PRO A 97 -4.80 1.64 -9.04
N ALA A 98 -4.27 2.27 -10.09
CA ALA A 98 -4.78 3.54 -10.60
C ALA A 98 -6.20 3.46 -11.20
N GLY A 99 -6.62 2.24 -11.59
CA GLY A 99 -7.95 1.96 -12.15
C GLY A 99 -8.90 1.35 -11.12
N GLU A 100 -10.04 0.85 -11.61
CA GLU A 100 -11.05 0.24 -10.75
C GLU A 100 -10.55 -1.07 -10.10
N PHE A 101 -10.91 -1.24 -8.84
CA PHE A 101 -10.74 -2.49 -8.09
C PHE A 101 -12.03 -2.83 -7.34
N ARG A 102 -12.23 -4.11 -7.07
CA ARG A 102 -13.38 -4.61 -6.31
C ARG A 102 -13.09 -4.62 -4.82
N VAL A 103 -12.02 -5.28 -4.40
CA VAL A 103 -11.65 -5.38 -2.98
C VAL A 103 -10.16 -5.14 -2.83
N ALA A 104 -9.77 -4.41 -1.80
CA ALA A 104 -8.39 -4.27 -1.38
C ALA A 104 -8.27 -4.67 0.10
N GLY A 105 -7.49 -5.71 0.37
CA GLY A 105 -7.01 -6.04 1.71
C GLY A 105 -5.60 -5.49 1.89
N LEU A 106 -5.37 -4.73 2.95
CA LEU A 106 -4.07 -4.15 3.27
C LEU A 106 -3.69 -4.56 4.69
N THR A 107 -2.41 -4.85 4.89
CA THR A 107 -1.81 -4.93 6.21
C THR A 107 -0.75 -3.85 6.31
N ALA A 108 -0.99 -2.87 7.17
CA ALA A 108 -0.04 -1.81 7.49
C ALA A 108 0.74 -2.22 8.74
N TYR A 109 2.07 -2.16 8.65
CA TYR A 109 2.98 -2.48 9.73
C TYR A 109 3.58 -1.21 10.30
N GLY A 110 3.64 -1.10 11.63
CA GLY A 110 4.30 0.02 12.32
C GLY A 110 5.80 0.14 12.00
N THR A 111 6.39 -0.90 11.41
CA THR A 111 7.77 -0.95 10.92
C THR A 111 8.02 -0.15 9.64
N GLY A 112 6.97 0.25 8.90
CA GLY A 112 7.11 1.01 7.64
C GLY A 112 6.42 0.39 6.43
N LEU A 113 6.11 -0.92 6.50
CA LEU A 113 5.63 -1.71 5.36
C LEU A 113 4.10 -1.64 5.22
N ILE A 114 3.63 -1.65 3.97
CA ILE A 114 2.26 -2.01 3.62
C ILE A 114 2.32 -3.23 2.70
N VAL A 115 1.56 -4.27 3.04
CA VAL A 115 1.32 -5.45 2.20
C VAL A 115 -0.12 -5.39 1.72
N SER A 116 -0.35 -5.44 0.41
CA SER A 116 -1.69 -5.38 -0.18
C SER A 116 -2.03 -6.64 -0.98
N THR A 117 -3.32 -6.95 -1.00
CA THR A 117 -3.96 -7.91 -1.90
C THR A 117 -5.16 -7.21 -2.51
N VAL A 118 -5.08 -6.89 -3.80
CA VAL A 118 -6.11 -6.11 -4.50
C VAL A 118 -6.70 -6.90 -5.65
N SER A 119 -8.02 -7.04 -5.70
CA SER A 119 -8.75 -7.59 -6.84
C SER A 119 -9.04 -6.50 -7.86
N ALA A 120 -8.31 -6.48 -8.97
CA ALA A 120 -8.57 -5.60 -10.12
C ALA A 120 -9.29 -6.42 -11.21
N GLY A 121 -10.61 -6.32 -11.27
CA GLY A 121 -11.44 -7.27 -12.02
C GLY A 121 -11.36 -8.65 -11.36
N ASP A 122 -11.03 -9.67 -12.14
CA ASP A 122 -10.85 -11.03 -11.63
C ASP A 122 -9.46 -11.25 -11.02
N LEU A 123 -8.46 -10.43 -11.34
CA LEU A 123 -7.08 -10.68 -10.92
C LEU A 123 -6.78 -10.12 -9.53
N LEU A 124 -6.34 -10.97 -8.61
CA LEU A 124 -5.67 -10.62 -7.36
C LEU A 124 -4.25 -10.19 -7.67
N ARG A 125 -3.84 -9.03 -7.14
CA ARG A 125 -2.48 -8.50 -7.23
C ARG A 125 -1.93 -8.34 -5.82
N PHE A 126 -0.70 -8.79 -5.63
CA PHE A 126 0.04 -8.61 -4.38
C PHE A 126 1.07 -7.50 -4.54
N GLN A 127 1.14 -6.58 -3.58
CA GLN A 127 2.16 -5.52 -3.57
C GLN A 127 2.68 -5.27 -2.16
N ASN A 128 3.98 -4.99 -2.06
CA ASN A 128 4.65 -4.68 -0.81
C ASN A 128 5.43 -3.37 -0.99
N GLU A 129 5.15 -2.37 -0.17
CA GLU A 129 5.78 -1.05 -0.30
C GLU A 129 6.05 -0.38 1.03
N ASN A 130 7.04 0.52 1.05
CA ASN A 130 7.31 1.40 2.18
C ASN A 130 6.26 2.53 2.21
N GLY A 131 5.06 2.22 2.70
CA GLY A 131 3.93 3.15 2.74
C GLY A 131 3.59 3.70 4.13
N VAL A 132 4.29 3.28 5.20
CA VAL A 132 4.06 3.80 6.55
C VAL A 132 5.21 4.72 6.97
N THR A 133 4.90 5.99 7.22
CA THR A 133 5.88 6.99 7.65
C THR A 133 5.65 7.38 9.11
N ARG A 134 6.65 7.16 9.96
CA ARG A 134 6.65 7.60 11.37
C ARG A 134 7.21 9.01 11.51
N ARG A 135 6.56 9.85 12.32
CA ARG A 135 7.02 11.18 12.74
C ARG A 135 6.97 11.27 14.26
N LYS A 136 7.94 11.97 14.86
CA LYS A 136 7.96 12.34 16.29
C LYS A 136 7.60 13.80 16.42
#